data_AF-A0A3N8H352-F1
#
_entry.id   AF-A0A3N8H352-F1
#
_cell.length_a   1.000
_cell.length_b   1.000
_cell.length_c   1.000
_cell.angle_alpha   90.00
_cell.angle_beta   90.00
_cell.angle_gamma   90.00
#
_symmetry.space_group_name_H-M   'P 1'
#
loop_
_entity.id
_entity.type
_entity.pdbx_description
1 polymer ?
#
loop_
_entity_poly.entity_id
_entity_poly.type
_entity_poly.pdbx_seq_one_letter_code
_entity_poly.pdbx_strand_id
1 'polypeptide(L)'
;MSEKQKYDTNLAMGLGLIEETKVLLKTWSYPMGAADLYKEVLHSGVLSRISAYRLRNIVIRCFGNRYLVNAGKPARTLKKLLPSLTSPELVQLFFIFTCRANPILADFVRDVYWSSYESAARFITKDMAERFIRRAIDDNRTPSRWADGQVERVGRYLTGCCSDFGLLGRPTPAGRPLLPHRIEPKVIAYLAHDLHFMGVGDNALLAHEDWFLFGLEREDVLEEIKRLSLKGLLIIQAAGDVIRVSWKQQDMETLCDVLTQS
;
A
#
# COMPACT_ATOMS: atom_id res chain seq x y z
N MET A 1 24.61 -0.60 3.47
CA MET A 1 23.32 -0.51 4.19
C MET A 1 22.61 0.73 3.68
N SER A 2 21.46 0.59 3.02
CA SER A 2 20.65 1.74 2.63
C SER A 2 20.15 2.45 3.89
N GLU A 3 20.29 3.77 3.97
CA GLU A 3 19.76 4.55 5.08
C GLU A 3 18.23 4.43 5.06
N LYS A 4 17.65 3.73 6.05
CA LYS A 4 16.19 3.56 6.12
C LYS A 4 15.54 4.94 6.21
N GLN A 5 14.55 5.19 5.35
CA GLN A 5 13.83 6.44 5.32
C GLN A 5 13.21 6.76 6.69
N LYS A 6 13.45 7.98 7.19
CA LYS A 6 12.87 8.43 8.46
C LYS A 6 11.36 8.54 8.36
N TYR A 7 10.69 8.21 9.46
CA TYR A 7 9.24 8.31 9.60
C TYR A 7 8.80 9.77 9.67
N ASP A 8 7.72 10.08 8.96
CA ASP A 8 7.07 11.39 9.04
C ASP A 8 5.67 11.28 9.65
N THR A 9 4.94 12.39 9.64
CA THR A 9 3.56 12.47 10.14
C THR A 9 2.53 12.54 9.01
N ASN A 10 2.89 12.24 7.76
CA ASN A 10 2.00 12.36 6.61
C ASN A 10 0.80 11.40 6.69
N LEU A 11 0.94 10.25 7.35
CA LEU A 11 -0.18 9.32 7.59
C LEU A 11 -1.35 10.01 8.32
N ALA A 12 -1.07 11.00 9.18
CA ALA A 12 -2.10 11.80 9.86
C ALA A 12 -2.98 12.62 8.90
N MET A 13 -2.46 12.92 7.71
CA MET A 13 -3.12 13.78 6.73
C MET A 13 -4.07 12.98 5.85
N GLY A 14 -4.08 11.66 5.91
CA GLY A 14 -5.00 10.84 5.13
C GLY A 14 -4.72 9.40 5.45
N LEU A 15 -5.70 8.74 6.06
CA LEU A 15 -5.66 7.30 6.33
C LEU A 15 -5.84 6.52 5.01
N GLY A 16 -6.82 5.63 4.92
CA GLY A 16 -7.09 4.87 3.69
C GLY A 16 -7.54 5.74 2.51
N LEU A 17 -8.49 6.67 2.73
CA LEU A 17 -9.06 7.57 1.70
C LEU A 17 -9.57 6.82 0.45
N ILE A 18 -10.25 5.68 0.64
CA ILE A 18 -10.64 4.78 -0.46
C ILE A 18 -11.55 5.49 -1.48
N GLU A 19 -12.63 6.12 -1.02
CA GLU A 19 -13.61 6.76 -1.90
C GLU A 19 -13.05 8.04 -2.53
N GLU A 20 -12.31 8.85 -1.77
CA GLU A 20 -11.64 10.03 -2.32
C GLU A 20 -10.61 9.64 -3.38
N THR A 21 -9.83 8.58 -3.16
CA THR A 21 -8.86 8.09 -4.14
C THR A 21 -9.54 7.64 -5.42
N LYS A 22 -10.69 6.96 -5.36
CA LYS A 22 -11.48 6.60 -6.56
C LYS A 22 -11.89 7.83 -7.36
N VAL A 23 -12.40 8.86 -6.68
CA VAL A 23 -12.80 10.12 -7.31
C VAL A 23 -11.60 10.80 -7.96
N LEU A 24 -10.49 10.90 -7.23
CA LEU A 24 -9.27 11.54 -7.73
C LEU A 24 -8.65 10.80 -8.91
N LEU A 25 -8.65 9.45 -8.93
CA LEU A 25 -8.22 8.67 -10.09
C LEU A 25 -9.09 8.95 -11.32
N LYS A 26 -10.41 9.08 -11.15
CA LYS A 26 -11.33 9.38 -12.25
C LYS A 26 -11.08 10.78 -12.83
N THR A 27 -10.90 11.78 -11.96
CA THR A 27 -10.61 13.17 -12.37
C THR A 27 -9.20 13.33 -12.93
N TRP A 28 -8.21 12.59 -12.43
CA TRP A 28 -6.82 12.76 -12.83
C TRP A 28 -6.55 12.30 -14.27
N SER A 29 -5.90 13.14 -15.07
CA SER A 29 -5.36 12.80 -16.40
C SER A 29 -3.86 13.12 -16.45
N TYR A 30 -3.10 12.34 -17.22
CA TYR A 30 -1.70 12.68 -17.50
C TYR A 30 -1.65 13.90 -18.45
N PRO A 31 -0.75 14.88 -18.26
CA PRO A 31 0.35 14.94 -17.29
C PRO A 31 0.06 15.78 -16.02
N MET A 32 -1.19 15.88 -15.55
CA MET A 32 -1.55 16.78 -14.44
C MET A 32 -0.73 16.50 -13.17
N GLY A 33 -0.19 17.57 -12.58
CA GLY A 33 0.41 17.51 -11.24
C GLY A 33 -0.64 17.55 -10.13
N ALA A 34 -0.20 17.38 -8.87
CA ALA A 34 -1.09 17.46 -7.72
C ALA A 34 -1.78 18.83 -7.57
N ALA A 35 -1.08 19.91 -7.95
CA ALA A 35 -1.63 21.27 -7.91
C ALA A 35 -2.75 21.48 -8.94
N ASP A 36 -2.61 20.90 -10.13
CA ASP A 36 -3.62 21.01 -11.19
C ASP A 36 -4.83 20.15 -10.86
N LEU A 37 -4.61 18.91 -10.39
CA LEU A 37 -5.68 18.05 -9.89
C LEU A 37 -6.47 18.71 -8.74
N TYR A 38 -5.78 19.41 -7.83
CA TYR A 38 -6.45 20.13 -6.75
C TYR A 38 -7.38 21.22 -7.29
N LYS A 39 -6.91 22.03 -8.25
CA LYS A 39 -7.72 23.09 -8.87
C LYS A 39 -8.93 22.50 -9.59
N GLU A 40 -8.74 21.42 -10.33
CA GLU A 40 -9.81 20.74 -11.09
C GLU A 40 -10.90 20.18 -10.15
N VAL A 41 -10.51 19.50 -9.08
CA VAL A 41 -11.45 18.92 -8.11
C VAL A 41 -12.16 20.00 -7.31
N LEU A 42 -11.45 21.09 -6.99
CA LEU A 42 -12.05 22.24 -6.30
C LEU A 42 -13.08 22.94 -7.20
N HIS A 43 -12.78 23.12 -8.49
CA HIS A 43 -13.68 23.79 -9.43
C HIS A 43 -14.91 22.95 -9.77
N SER A 44 -14.73 21.64 -10.01
CA SER A 44 -15.83 20.73 -10.33
C SER A 44 -16.78 20.46 -9.16
N GLY A 45 -16.34 20.69 -7.91
CA GLY A 45 -17.16 20.46 -6.72
C GLY A 45 -17.47 18.98 -6.44
N VAL A 46 -16.79 18.04 -7.10
CA VAL A 46 -17.04 16.59 -6.95
C VAL A 46 -16.79 16.08 -5.52
N LEU A 47 -15.99 16.81 -4.73
CA LEU A 47 -15.78 16.58 -3.30
C LEU A 47 -16.27 17.76 -2.44
N SER A 48 -17.46 18.30 -2.75
CA SER A 48 -18.04 19.51 -2.11
C SER A 48 -18.22 19.45 -0.59
N ARG A 49 -18.30 18.25 0.00
CA ARG A 49 -18.41 18.06 1.46
C ARG A 49 -17.08 18.25 2.21
N ILE A 50 -15.97 18.37 1.47
CA ILE A 50 -14.62 18.50 2.02
C ILE A 50 -14.19 19.97 1.92
N SER A 51 -13.72 20.55 3.03
CA SER A 51 -13.20 21.93 3.01
C SER A 51 -12.00 22.07 2.07
N ALA A 52 -11.81 23.25 1.48
CA ALA A 52 -10.72 23.50 0.53
C ALA A 52 -9.33 23.17 1.13
N TYR A 53 -9.13 23.44 2.42
CA TYR A 53 -7.90 23.09 3.15
C TYR A 53 -7.72 21.57 3.27
N ARG A 54 -8.78 20.83 3.63
CA ARG A 54 -8.74 19.36 3.75
C ARG A 54 -8.52 18.72 2.38
N LEU A 55 -9.20 19.21 1.34
CA LEU A 55 -9.04 18.75 -0.03
C LEU A 55 -7.60 18.91 -0.51
N ARG A 56 -6.98 20.07 -0.25
CA ARG A 56 -5.58 20.32 -0.60
C ARG A 56 -4.65 19.29 0.05
N ASN A 57 -4.86 18.97 1.34
CA ASN A 57 -4.06 17.96 2.02
C ASN A 57 -4.26 16.55 1.45
N ILE A 58 -5.51 16.18 1.13
CA ILE A 58 -5.83 14.90 0.49
C ILE A 58 -5.13 14.79 -0.86
N VAL A 59 -5.27 15.80 -1.73
CA VAL A 59 -4.72 15.77 -3.08
C VAL A 59 -3.19 15.82 -3.07
N ILE A 60 -2.60 16.77 -2.34
CA ILE A 60 -1.15 17.01 -2.41
C ILE A 60 -0.38 16.01 -1.55
N ARG A 61 -0.74 15.87 -0.26
CA ARG A 61 0.06 15.11 0.71
C ARG A 61 -0.27 13.62 0.75
N CYS A 62 -1.45 13.22 0.25
CA CYS A 62 -1.85 11.81 0.25
C CYS A 62 -1.84 11.25 -1.17
N PHE A 63 -2.73 11.72 -2.05
CA PHE A 63 -2.84 11.21 -3.41
C PHE A 63 -1.57 11.44 -4.23
N GLY A 64 -1.01 12.66 -4.19
CA GLY A 64 0.23 13.01 -4.88
C GLY A 64 1.40 12.10 -4.49
N ASN A 65 1.66 11.98 -3.19
CA ASN A 65 2.75 11.16 -2.66
C ASN A 65 2.57 9.66 -2.92
N ARG A 66 1.32 9.17 -3.01
CA ARG A 66 1.03 7.75 -3.26
C ARG A 66 1.05 7.37 -4.74
N TYR A 67 0.47 8.22 -5.58
CA TYR A 67 0.08 7.82 -6.94
C TYR A 67 0.65 8.68 -8.07
N LEU A 68 1.14 9.90 -7.77
CA LEU A 68 1.76 10.79 -8.77
C LEU A 68 3.28 10.65 -8.86
N VAL A 69 3.87 9.70 -8.14
CA VAL A 69 5.27 9.29 -8.26
C VAL A 69 5.56 8.68 -9.63
N ASN A 70 6.83 8.66 -10.04
CA ASN A 70 7.28 8.08 -11.32
C ASN A 70 6.45 8.59 -12.51
N ALA A 71 6.30 9.91 -12.61
CA ALA A 71 5.48 10.58 -13.62
C ALA A 71 4.02 10.10 -13.67
N GLY A 72 3.42 9.78 -12.52
CA GLY A 72 2.04 9.33 -12.40
C GLY A 72 1.78 7.90 -12.88
N LYS A 73 2.82 7.04 -12.99
CA LYS A 73 2.67 5.64 -13.41
C LYS A 73 1.62 4.89 -12.57
N PRO A 74 1.63 4.94 -11.22
CA PRO A 74 0.59 4.27 -10.43
C PRO A 74 -0.81 4.80 -10.68
N ALA A 75 -0.98 6.13 -10.80
CA ALA A 75 -2.28 6.71 -11.11
C ALA A 75 -2.80 6.25 -12.48
N ARG A 76 -1.94 6.14 -13.51
CA ARG A 76 -2.33 5.63 -14.83
C ARG A 76 -2.83 4.19 -14.77
N THR A 77 -2.05 3.29 -14.17
CA THR A 77 -2.36 1.86 -14.11
C THR A 77 -3.61 1.61 -13.25
N LEU A 78 -3.69 2.22 -12.08
CA LEU A 78 -4.86 2.08 -11.20
C LEU A 78 -6.13 2.68 -11.82
N LYS A 79 -6.04 3.82 -12.52
CA LYS A 79 -7.19 4.38 -13.24
C LYS A 79 -7.71 3.43 -14.31
N LYS A 80 -6.81 2.79 -15.07
CA LYS A 80 -7.15 1.80 -16.11
C LYS A 80 -7.81 0.55 -15.53
N LEU A 81 -7.30 0.06 -14.40
CA LEU A 81 -7.82 -1.13 -13.73
C LEU A 81 -9.13 -0.88 -12.98
N LEU A 82 -9.39 0.36 -12.54
CA LEU A 82 -10.49 0.73 -11.64
C LEU A 82 -11.86 0.12 -12.02
N PRO A 83 -12.29 0.07 -13.30
CA PRO A 83 -13.58 -0.51 -13.66
C PRO A 83 -13.67 -2.04 -13.51
N SER A 84 -12.52 -2.73 -13.48
CA SER A 84 -12.40 -4.20 -13.49
C SER A 84 -12.02 -4.82 -12.14
N LEU A 85 -11.62 -3.99 -11.17
CA LEU A 85 -11.21 -4.44 -9.85
C LEU A 85 -12.42 -4.61 -8.93
N THR A 86 -12.43 -5.72 -8.21
CA THR A 86 -13.30 -5.91 -7.06
C THR A 86 -12.89 -4.97 -5.92
N SER A 87 -13.78 -4.79 -4.93
CA SER A 87 -13.48 -3.95 -3.78
C SER A 87 -12.24 -4.43 -2.99
N PRO A 88 -12.04 -5.72 -2.69
CA PRO A 88 -10.83 -6.19 -2.02
C PRO A 88 -9.55 -5.92 -2.81
N GLU A 89 -9.55 -6.21 -4.11
CA GLU A 89 -8.37 -5.99 -4.97
C GLU A 89 -7.98 -4.50 -5.01
N LEU A 90 -8.96 -3.61 -5.15
CA LEU A 90 -8.73 -2.18 -5.15
C LEU A 90 -8.17 -1.68 -3.81
N VAL A 91 -8.75 -2.14 -2.70
CA VAL A 91 -8.32 -1.78 -1.34
C VAL A 91 -6.88 -2.24 -1.10
N GLN A 92 -6.51 -3.45 -1.55
CA GLN A 92 -5.15 -3.97 -1.42
C GLN A 92 -4.13 -3.23 -2.29
N LEU A 93 -4.50 -2.82 -3.51
CA LEU A 93 -3.63 -1.98 -4.33
C LEU A 93 -3.41 -0.61 -3.68
N PHE A 94 -4.46 0.03 -3.16
CA PHE A 94 -4.33 1.28 -2.41
C PHE A 94 -3.51 1.11 -1.14
N PHE A 95 -3.62 -0.04 -0.48
CA PHE A 95 -2.82 -0.38 0.69
C PHE A 95 -1.33 -0.41 0.37
N ILE A 96 -0.91 -1.13 -0.68
CA ILE A 96 0.50 -1.20 -1.13
C ILE A 96 1.07 0.20 -1.35
N PHE A 97 0.40 1.05 -2.14
CA PHE A 97 0.89 2.40 -2.42
C PHE A 97 0.86 3.31 -1.19
N THR A 98 -0.05 3.08 -0.26
CA THR A 98 -0.09 3.81 1.02
C THR A 98 1.09 3.43 1.91
N CYS A 99 1.41 2.13 2.01
CA CYS A 99 2.58 1.63 2.74
C CYS A 99 3.90 2.13 2.13
N ARG A 100 4.05 2.08 0.81
CA ARG A 100 5.24 2.62 0.10
C ARG A 100 5.44 4.11 0.36
N ALA A 101 4.35 4.88 0.43
CA ALA A 101 4.41 6.31 0.73
C ALA A 101 4.56 6.63 2.23
N ASN A 102 4.33 5.65 3.12
CA ASN A 102 4.36 5.84 4.58
C ASN A 102 5.10 4.66 5.24
N PRO A 103 6.45 4.70 5.31
CA PRO A 103 7.26 3.60 5.85
C PRO A 103 6.86 3.17 7.26
N ILE A 104 6.40 4.11 8.11
CA ILE A 104 5.91 3.79 9.46
C ILE A 104 4.70 2.85 9.45
N LEU A 105 3.82 2.94 8.44
CA LEU A 105 2.69 2.03 8.27
C LEU A 105 3.16 0.66 7.78
N ALA A 106 4.05 0.63 6.79
CA ALA A 106 4.62 -0.62 6.28
C ALA A 106 5.28 -1.44 7.39
N ASP A 107 6.10 -0.79 8.22
CA ASP A 107 6.79 -1.43 9.33
C ASP A 107 5.84 -1.80 10.46
N PHE A 108 4.84 -0.97 10.75
CA PHE A 108 3.82 -1.34 11.74
C PHE A 108 3.06 -2.62 11.33
N VAL A 109 2.74 -2.77 10.04
CA VAL A 109 2.08 -3.98 9.54
C VAL A 109 3.01 -5.19 9.68
N ARG A 110 4.26 -5.09 9.22
CA ARG A 110 5.24 -6.18 9.27
C ARG A 110 5.57 -6.59 10.71
N ASP A 111 5.88 -5.62 11.56
CA ASP A 111 6.48 -5.87 12.88
C ASP A 111 5.44 -6.01 14.00
N VAL A 112 4.22 -5.51 13.81
CA VAL A 112 3.17 -5.54 14.85
C VAL A 112 1.98 -6.36 14.41
N TYR A 113 1.40 -6.08 13.24
CA TYR A 113 0.20 -6.82 12.81
C TYR A 113 0.52 -8.31 12.56
N TRP A 114 1.52 -8.62 11.74
CA TRP A 114 1.85 -10.02 11.41
C TRP A 114 2.40 -10.79 12.61
N SER A 115 3.30 -10.20 13.40
CA SER A 115 3.77 -10.85 14.63
C SER A 115 2.64 -11.12 15.64
N SER A 116 1.62 -10.25 15.69
CA SER A 116 0.44 -10.48 16.54
C SER A 116 -0.48 -11.55 15.95
N TYR A 117 -0.61 -11.61 14.63
CA TYR A 117 -1.40 -12.61 13.92
C TYR A 117 -0.81 -14.01 14.13
N GLU A 118 0.51 -14.15 13.96
CA GLU A 118 1.27 -15.39 14.18
C GLU A 118 1.21 -15.85 15.63
N SER A 119 1.25 -14.91 16.59
CA SER A 119 1.10 -15.22 18.01
C SER A 119 -0.35 -15.50 18.43
N ALA A 120 -1.29 -15.62 17.48
CA ALA A 120 -2.72 -15.80 17.70
C ALA A 120 -3.34 -14.76 18.64
N ALA A 121 -2.81 -13.53 18.65
CA ALA A 121 -3.40 -12.43 19.40
C ALA A 121 -4.79 -12.11 18.82
N ARG A 122 -5.72 -11.74 19.70
CA ARG A 122 -7.09 -11.40 19.27
C ARG A 122 -7.23 -9.94 18.84
N PHE A 123 -6.40 -9.05 19.38
CA PHE A 123 -6.53 -7.61 19.20
C PHE A 123 -5.17 -6.93 19.02
N ILE A 124 -5.15 -5.88 18.22
CA ILE A 124 -4.12 -4.84 18.28
C ILE A 124 -4.59 -3.76 19.26
N THR A 125 -3.81 -3.54 20.31
CA THR A 125 -4.12 -2.56 21.35
C THR A 125 -3.49 -1.19 21.07
N LYS A 126 -3.98 -0.16 21.76
CA LYS A 126 -3.36 1.19 21.73
C LYS A 126 -1.89 1.13 22.18
N ASP A 127 -1.64 0.43 23.28
CA ASP A 127 -0.32 0.29 23.88
C ASP A 127 0.69 -0.41 22.93
N MET A 128 0.26 -1.41 22.15
CA MET A 128 1.13 -2.02 21.13
C MET A 128 1.58 -1.01 20.07
N ALA A 129 0.66 -0.17 19.59
CA ALA A 129 1.00 0.88 18.62
C ALA A 129 1.90 1.95 19.21
N GLU A 130 1.67 2.36 20.47
CA GLU A 130 2.53 3.34 21.13
C GLU A 130 3.93 2.79 21.42
N ARG A 131 4.05 1.53 21.85
CA ARG A 131 5.35 0.88 22.06
C ARG A 131 6.15 0.78 20.76
N PHE A 132 5.50 0.44 19.65
CA PHE A 132 6.14 0.44 18.33
C PHE A 132 6.73 1.81 17.98
N ILE A 133 5.96 2.89 18.19
CA ILE A 133 6.42 4.25 17.91
C ILE A 133 7.56 4.65 18.86
N ARG A 134 7.45 4.34 20.16
CA ARG A 134 8.49 4.66 21.15
C ARG A 134 9.82 3.97 20.81
N ARG A 135 9.78 2.68 20.46
CA ARG A 135 10.97 1.98 19.96
C ARG A 135 11.56 2.65 18.72
N ALA A 136 10.71 3.03 17.76
CA ALA A 136 11.19 3.74 16.57
C ALA A 136 11.84 5.10 16.89
N ILE A 137 11.39 5.80 17.93
CA ILE A 137 12.03 7.03 18.41
C ILE A 137 13.40 6.71 19.02
N ASP A 138 13.48 5.69 19.87
CA ASP A 138 14.73 5.26 20.51
C ASP A 138 15.76 4.78 19.46
N ASP A 139 15.29 4.16 18.38
CA ASP A 139 16.08 3.72 17.23
C ASP A 139 16.44 4.85 16.24
N ASN A 140 16.14 6.11 16.57
CA ASN A 140 16.36 7.30 15.73
C ASN A 140 15.69 7.24 14.34
N ARG A 141 14.58 6.51 14.21
CA ARG A 141 13.81 6.39 12.97
C ARG A 141 12.86 7.56 12.75
N THR A 142 12.72 8.45 13.71
CA THR A 142 11.97 9.72 13.57
C THR A 142 12.94 10.90 13.41
N PRO A 143 12.57 11.98 12.70
CA PRO A 143 13.44 13.15 12.52
C PRO A 143 13.64 13.93 13.82
N SER A 144 12.72 13.80 14.76
CA SER A 144 12.78 14.40 16.09
C SER A 144 12.06 13.50 17.10
N ARG A 145 12.34 13.74 18.39
CA ARG A 145 11.60 13.10 19.48
C ARG A 145 10.16 13.63 19.50
N TRP A 146 9.19 12.73 19.38
CA TRP A 146 7.78 13.11 19.42
C TRP A 146 7.26 13.19 20.86
N ALA A 147 6.37 14.15 21.12
CA ALA A 147 5.67 14.25 22.41
C ALA A 147 4.62 13.14 22.57
N ASP A 148 4.21 12.83 23.80
CA ASP A 148 3.26 11.73 24.08
C ASP A 148 1.94 11.86 23.32
N GLY A 149 1.37 13.08 23.24
CA GLY A 149 0.15 13.31 22.47
C GLY A 149 0.32 13.04 20.97
N GLN A 150 1.53 13.23 20.43
CA GLN A 150 1.84 12.88 19.04
C GLN A 150 1.98 11.37 18.86
N VAL A 151 2.60 10.67 19.82
CA VAL A 151 2.69 9.21 19.83
C VAL A 151 1.30 8.57 19.86
N GLU A 152 0.44 8.99 20.77
CA GLU A 152 -0.94 8.50 20.85
C GLU A 152 -1.69 8.73 19.52
N ARG A 153 -1.57 9.94 18.98
CA ARG A 153 -2.26 10.33 17.75
C ARG A 153 -1.80 9.49 16.56
N VAL A 154 -0.50 9.29 16.38
CA VAL A 154 0.05 8.45 15.30
C VAL A 154 -0.35 6.99 15.50
N GLY A 155 -0.34 6.47 16.74
CA GLY A 155 -0.79 5.10 17.03
C GLY A 155 -2.26 4.87 16.64
N ARG A 156 -3.12 5.87 16.87
CA ARG A 156 -4.51 5.85 16.43
C ARG A 156 -4.63 5.85 14.89
N TYR A 157 -3.76 6.57 14.19
CA TYR A 157 -3.75 6.60 12.73
C TYR A 157 -3.24 5.29 12.13
N LEU A 158 -2.21 4.67 12.70
CA LEU A 158 -1.73 3.35 12.27
C LEU A 158 -2.86 2.32 12.34
N THR A 159 -3.49 2.18 13.51
CA THR A 159 -4.58 1.23 13.72
C THR A 159 -5.85 1.57 12.92
N GLY A 160 -6.14 2.87 12.73
CA GLY A 160 -7.22 3.33 11.85
C GLY A 160 -6.98 2.96 10.38
N CYS A 161 -5.76 3.18 9.89
CA CYS A 161 -5.39 2.86 8.51
C CYS A 161 -5.43 1.34 8.24
N CYS A 162 -4.96 0.53 9.19
CA CYS A 162 -5.13 -0.93 9.12
C CYS A 162 -6.61 -1.35 9.06
N SER A 163 -7.52 -0.62 9.73
CA SER A 163 -8.96 -0.88 9.56
C SER A 163 -9.50 -0.46 8.20
N ASP A 164 -9.08 0.69 7.68
CA ASP A 164 -9.51 1.15 6.35
C ASP A 164 -9.12 0.15 5.25
N PHE A 165 -7.98 -0.54 5.42
CA PHE A 165 -7.48 -1.56 4.49
C PHE A 165 -7.91 -3.00 4.83
N GLY A 166 -8.76 -3.19 5.83
CA GLY A 166 -9.35 -4.50 6.16
C GLY A 166 -8.44 -5.46 6.93
N LEU A 167 -7.34 -4.98 7.52
CA LEU A 167 -6.50 -5.78 8.42
C LEU A 167 -7.10 -5.86 9.83
N LEU A 168 -7.80 -4.81 10.27
CA LEU A 168 -8.36 -4.70 11.62
C LEU A 168 -9.86 -4.38 11.61
N GLY A 169 -10.62 -5.00 12.50
CA GLY A 169 -12.04 -4.70 12.66
C GLY A 169 -12.30 -3.38 13.39
N ARG A 170 -13.58 -3.17 13.75
CA ARG A 170 -14.02 -1.94 14.43
C ARG A 170 -13.35 -1.81 15.82
N PRO A 171 -13.11 -0.58 16.30
CA PRO A 171 -12.61 -0.36 17.65
C PRO A 171 -13.52 -0.98 18.71
N THR A 172 -12.90 -1.62 19.71
CA THR A 172 -13.55 -2.12 20.93
C THR A 172 -12.76 -1.62 22.15
N PRO A 173 -13.31 -1.73 23.38
CA PRO A 173 -12.55 -1.38 24.59
C PRO A 173 -11.25 -2.17 24.76
N ALA A 174 -11.16 -3.40 24.24
CA ALA A 174 -9.96 -4.24 24.30
C ALA A 174 -8.91 -3.89 23.24
N GLY A 175 -9.28 -3.12 22.21
CA GLY A 175 -8.46 -2.88 21.02
C GLY A 175 -9.24 -3.12 19.73
N ARG A 176 -8.54 -3.20 18.60
CA ARG A 176 -9.14 -3.57 17.31
C ARG A 176 -8.89 -5.04 17.01
N PRO A 177 -9.92 -5.85 16.72
CA PRO A 177 -9.74 -7.27 16.46
C PRO A 177 -8.95 -7.49 15.17
N LEU A 178 -8.05 -8.46 15.16
CA LEU A 178 -7.35 -8.85 13.94
C LEU A 178 -8.33 -9.53 12.97
N LEU A 179 -8.24 -9.19 11.70
CA LEU A 179 -8.96 -9.85 10.62
C LEU A 179 -7.96 -10.60 9.73
N PRO A 180 -8.30 -11.77 9.18
CA PRO A 180 -7.47 -12.41 8.17
C PRO A 180 -7.29 -11.50 6.95
N HIS A 181 -6.05 -11.35 6.47
CA HIS A 181 -5.73 -10.51 5.32
C HIS A 181 -4.97 -11.33 4.27
N ARG A 182 -5.68 -11.83 3.25
CA ARG A 182 -5.11 -12.65 2.18
C ARG A 182 -5.02 -11.84 0.90
N ILE A 183 -3.87 -11.88 0.24
CA ILE A 183 -3.67 -11.17 -1.03
C ILE A 183 -4.55 -11.76 -2.15
N GLU A 184 -5.08 -10.90 -3.01
CA GLU A 184 -5.91 -11.32 -4.15
C GLU A 184 -5.04 -11.67 -5.38
N PRO A 185 -5.46 -12.63 -6.23
CA PRO A 185 -4.67 -13.06 -7.38
C PRO A 185 -4.29 -11.94 -8.37
N LYS A 186 -5.20 -10.99 -8.66
CA LYS A 186 -4.87 -9.84 -9.53
C LYS A 186 -3.86 -8.91 -8.88
N VAL A 187 -3.85 -8.81 -7.55
CA VAL A 187 -2.90 -7.98 -6.80
C VAL A 187 -1.51 -8.62 -6.82
N ILE A 188 -1.41 -9.95 -6.71
CA ILE A 188 -0.14 -10.68 -6.91
C ILE A 188 0.40 -10.40 -8.31
N ALA A 189 -0.44 -10.56 -9.34
CA ALA A 189 -0.04 -10.32 -10.73
C ALA A 189 0.45 -8.89 -10.95
N TYR A 190 -0.29 -7.91 -10.42
CA TYR A 190 0.08 -6.51 -10.47
C TYR A 190 1.42 -6.25 -9.77
N LEU A 191 1.57 -6.69 -8.52
CA LEU A 191 2.75 -6.43 -7.70
C LEU A 191 4.01 -7.07 -8.29
N ALA A 192 3.93 -8.31 -8.77
CA ALA A 192 5.04 -8.99 -9.40
C ALA A 192 5.56 -8.21 -10.63
N HIS A 193 4.67 -7.79 -11.52
CA HIS A 193 5.06 -7.02 -12.71
C HIS A 193 5.51 -5.61 -12.36
N ASP A 194 4.87 -4.95 -11.39
CA ASP A 194 5.27 -3.62 -10.95
C ASP A 194 6.71 -3.62 -10.43
N LEU A 195 7.08 -4.61 -9.60
CA LEU A 195 8.46 -4.82 -9.13
C LEU A 195 9.43 -5.12 -10.29
N HIS A 196 9.05 -6.01 -11.20
CA HIS A 196 9.86 -6.30 -12.38
C HIS A 196 10.14 -5.05 -13.21
N PHE A 197 9.11 -4.26 -13.52
CA PHE A 197 9.25 -3.02 -14.29
C PHE A 197 9.83 -1.84 -13.49
N MET A 198 10.04 -2.01 -12.18
CA MET A 198 10.90 -1.14 -11.36
C MET A 198 12.38 -1.56 -11.41
N GLY A 199 12.71 -2.64 -12.13
CA GLY A 199 14.07 -3.16 -12.27
C GLY A 199 14.50 -4.11 -11.16
N VAL A 200 13.57 -4.62 -10.36
CA VAL A 200 13.87 -5.63 -9.34
C VAL A 200 14.15 -6.96 -10.06
N GLY A 201 15.34 -7.52 -9.85
CA GLY A 201 15.72 -8.81 -10.44
C GLY A 201 14.89 -9.96 -9.87
N ASP A 202 14.69 -11.02 -10.67
CA ASP A 202 13.78 -12.14 -10.36
C ASP A 202 13.97 -12.75 -8.97
N ASN A 203 15.22 -12.93 -8.54
CA ASN A 203 15.53 -13.48 -7.22
C ASN A 203 15.20 -12.51 -6.08
N ALA A 204 15.45 -11.21 -6.27
CA ALA A 204 15.14 -10.17 -5.29
C ALA A 204 13.63 -9.90 -5.23
N LEU A 205 12.92 -10.12 -6.35
CA LEU A 205 11.46 -9.97 -6.41
C LEU A 205 10.78 -10.89 -5.42
N LEU A 206 11.18 -12.17 -5.34
CA LEU A 206 10.56 -13.12 -4.40
C LEU A 206 10.78 -12.76 -2.93
N ALA A 207 11.80 -11.97 -2.61
CA ALA A 207 12.12 -11.54 -1.24
C ALA A 207 11.81 -10.05 -1.01
N HIS A 208 11.07 -9.42 -1.92
CA HIS A 208 10.79 -7.99 -1.83
C HIS A 208 9.89 -7.67 -0.63
N GLU A 209 10.15 -6.55 0.05
CA GLU A 209 9.48 -6.24 1.31
C GLU A 209 7.96 -6.04 1.20
N ASP A 210 7.47 -5.68 0.03
CA ASP A 210 6.04 -5.51 -0.22
C ASP A 210 5.23 -6.80 -0.04
N TRP A 211 5.84 -7.98 -0.23
CA TRP A 211 5.15 -9.26 -0.01
C TRP A 211 4.83 -9.50 1.47
N PHE A 212 5.70 -9.04 2.37
CA PHE A 212 5.49 -9.11 3.81
C PHE A 212 4.35 -8.23 4.30
N LEU A 213 3.87 -7.27 3.50
CA LEU A 213 2.62 -6.56 3.82
C LEU A 213 1.42 -7.53 3.88
N PHE A 214 1.52 -8.66 3.19
CA PHE A 214 0.53 -9.74 3.14
C PHE A 214 0.96 -10.99 3.90
N GLY A 215 2.05 -10.91 4.69
CA GLY A 215 2.54 -12.04 5.47
C GLY A 215 3.11 -13.17 4.62
N LEU A 216 3.51 -12.86 3.37
CA LEU A 216 4.09 -13.84 2.46
C LEU A 216 5.61 -13.83 2.57
N GLU A 217 6.17 -15.00 2.86
CA GLU A 217 7.61 -15.24 2.78
C GLU A 217 8.00 -15.65 1.35
N ARG A 218 9.30 -15.80 1.10
CA ARG A 218 9.85 -16.08 -0.23
C ARG A 218 9.20 -17.31 -0.87
N GLU A 219 9.02 -18.35 -0.09
CA GLU A 219 8.44 -19.63 -0.51
C GLU A 219 6.96 -19.46 -0.89
N ASP A 220 6.19 -18.71 -0.10
CA ASP A 220 4.79 -18.40 -0.42
C ASP A 220 4.67 -17.60 -1.72
N VAL A 221 5.54 -16.61 -1.90
CA VAL A 221 5.58 -15.82 -3.14
C VAL A 221 5.91 -16.72 -4.32
N LEU A 222 6.88 -17.63 -4.19
CA LEU A 222 7.21 -18.59 -5.25
C LEU A 222 6.01 -19.45 -5.65
N GLU A 223 5.21 -19.92 -4.68
CA GLU A 223 3.99 -20.67 -4.96
C GLU A 223 2.95 -19.83 -5.70
N GLU A 224 2.76 -18.57 -5.29
CA GLU A 224 1.84 -17.67 -5.97
C GLU A 224 2.30 -17.31 -7.39
N ILE A 225 3.60 -17.12 -7.62
CA ILE A 225 4.15 -16.90 -8.96
C ILE A 225 3.97 -18.15 -9.84
N LYS A 226 4.13 -19.37 -9.30
CA LYS A 226 3.82 -20.61 -10.03
C LYS A 226 2.34 -20.65 -10.44
N ARG A 227 1.42 -20.23 -9.57
CA ARG A 227 -0.02 -20.14 -9.90
C ARG A 227 -0.31 -19.11 -11.00
N LEU A 228 0.38 -17.96 -11.01
CA LEU A 228 0.29 -17.00 -12.10
C LEU A 228 0.80 -17.58 -13.43
N SER A 229 1.82 -18.43 -13.37
CA SER A 229 2.36 -19.09 -14.55
C SER A 229 1.34 -20.01 -15.22
N LEU A 230 0.53 -20.73 -14.41
CA LEU A 230 -0.58 -21.56 -14.91
C LEU A 230 -1.67 -20.75 -15.61
N LYS A 231 -1.85 -19.48 -15.23
CA LYS A 231 -2.75 -18.52 -15.90
C LYS A 231 -2.14 -17.89 -17.15
N GLY A 232 -0.91 -18.28 -17.49
CA GLY A 232 -0.22 -17.81 -18.69
C GLY A 232 0.24 -16.35 -18.63
N LEU A 233 0.36 -15.75 -17.44
CA LEU A 233 0.85 -14.37 -17.29
C LEU A 233 2.39 -14.29 -17.37
N LEU A 234 3.08 -15.33 -16.92
CA LEU A 234 4.53 -15.43 -16.92
C LEU A 234 4.97 -16.89 -17.04
N ILE A 235 6.26 -17.11 -17.24
CA ILE A 235 6.86 -18.44 -17.16
C ILE A 235 7.95 -18.38 -16.09
N ILE A 236 7.86 -19.23 -15.08
CA ILE A 236 8.87 -19.33 -14.03
C ILE A 236 9.68 -20.62 -14.17
N GLN A 237 10.99 -20.49 -14.04
CA GLN A 237 11.93 -21.60 -13.96
C GLN A 237 12.70 -21.50 -12.64
N ALA A 238 12.68 -22.57 -11.87
CA ALA A 238 13.36 -22.66 -10.58
C ALA A 238 14.33 -23.85 -10.59
N ALA A 239 15.61 -23.60 -10.34
CA ALA A 239 16.66 -24.62 -10.24
C ALA A 239 17.54 -24.31 -9.03
N GLY A 240 17.36 -25.06 -7.93
CA GLY A 240 17.95 -24.71 -6.64
C GLY A 240 17.51 -23.31 -6.21
N ASP A 241 18.47 -22.45 -5.87
CA ASP A 241 18.23 -21.05 -5.48
C ASP A 241 18.12 -20.09 -6.66
N VAL A 242 18.30 -20.58 -7.89
CA VAL A 242 18.24 -19.74 -9.09
C VAL A 242 16.81 -19.71 -9.61
N ILE A 243 16.26 -18.50 -9.66
CA ILE A 243 14.95 -18.21 -10.23
C ILE A 243 15.13 -17.38 -11.49
N ARG A 244 14.44 -17.77 -12.56
CA ARG A 244 14.30 -16.99 -13.78
C ARG A 244 12.82 -16.86 -14.12
N VAL A 245 12.38 -15.63 -14.37
CA VAL A 245 11.03 -15.31 -14.79
C VAL A 245 11.07 -14.73 -16.19
N SER A 246 10.36 -15.38 -17.11
CA SER A 246 10.11 -14.86 -18.45
C SER A 246 8.74 -14.19 -18.44
N TRP A 247 8.74 -12.87 -18.58
CA TRP A 247 7.57 -12.02 -18.55
C TRP A 247 6.94 -11.93 -19.94
N LYS A 248 5.62 -12.12 -20.04
CA LYS A 248 4.94 -12.07 -21.34
C LYS A 248 4.54 -10.65 -21.75
N GLN A 249 4.23 -9.81 -20.77
CA GLN A 249 3.86 -8.42 -20.98
C GLN A 249 5.12 -7.56 -21.07
N GLN A 250 5.13 -6.59 -22.00
CA GLN A 250 6.28 -5.71 -22.24
C GLN A 250 6.32 -4.52 -21.27
N ASP A 251 5.17 -4.15 -20.72
CA ASP A 251 5.01 -3.06 -19.76
C ASP A 251 3.78 -3.26 -18.87
N MET A 252 3.62 -2.36 -17.90
CA MET A 252 2.44 -2.33 -17.03
C MET A 252 1.14 -2.02 -17.77
N GLU A 253 1.21 -1.34 -18.91
CA GLU A 253 0.02 -0.98 -19.67
C GLU A 253 -0.64 -2.21 -20.30
N THR A 254 0.18 -3.04 -20.93
CA THR A 254 -0.18 -4.34 -21.53
C THR A 254 -0.68 -5.30 -20.45
N LEU A 255 -0.05 -5.32 -19.27
CA LEU A 255 -0.57 -6.09 -18.13
C LEU A 255 -1.97 -5.62 -17.72
N CYS A 256 -2.18 -4.31 -17.60
CA CYS A 256 -3.50 -3.80 -17.23
C CYS A 256 -4.55 -4.21 -18.26
N ASP A 257 -4.25 -4.22 -19.56
CA ASP A 257 -5.17 -4.72 -20.58
C ASP A 257 -5.59 -6.17 -20.32
N VAL A 258 -4.62 -7.05 -20.03
CA VAL A 258 -4.90 -8.46 -19.72
C VAL A 258 -5.75 -8.59 -18.45
N LEU A 259 -5.41 -7.86 -17.38
CA LEU A 259 -6.13 -7.93 -16.10
C LEU A 259 -7.55 -7.35 -16.16
N THR A 260 -7.81 -6.44 -17.09
CA THR A 260 -9.18 -5.91 -17.31
C THR A 260 -10.11 -6.91 -18.00
N GLN A 261 -9.55 -7.93 -18.67
CA GLN A 261 -10.30 -8.96 -19.42
C GLN A 261 -10.49 -10.26 -18.62
N SER A 262 -9.78 -10.41 -17.51
CA SER A 262 -9.78 -11.61 -16.63
C SER A 262 -10.79 -11.55 -15.50
#